data_AF-A0AA90TI63-F1
#
_entry.id   AF-A0AA90TI63-F1
#
_cell.length_a   1.000
_cell.length_b   1.000
_cell.length_c   1.000
_cell.angle_alpha   90.00
_cell.angle_beta   90.00
_cell.angle_gamma   90.00
#
_symmetry.space_group_name_H-M   'P 1'
#
loop_
_entity.id
_entity.type
_entity.pdbx_description
1 polymer ?
#
loop_
_entity_poly.entity_id
_entity_poly.type
_entity_poly.pdbx_seq_one_letter_code
_entity_poly.pdbx_strand_id
1 'polypeptide(L)'
;MAYDLYVGPANWRDGPRDHVGSVEVDELPAFSRLIKRGDVDFVERLSNLFDDQAFDLGEIERALDALLPLLHASLHPDERTLLHKLIAMLSFASRRQQGLHGICD
;
A
#
# COMPACT_ATOMS: atom_id res chain seq x y z
N MET A 1 -15.65 -0.81 6.64
CA MET A 1 -14.43 -0.56 7.43
C MET A 1 -13.39 -0.24 6.39
N ALA A 2 -12.92 0.99 6.38
CA ALA A 2 -11.98 1.48 5.39
C ALA A 2 -10.65 1.70 6.11
N TYR A 3 -9.58 1.21 5.49
CA TYR A 3 -8.23 1.38 6.00
C TYR A 3 -7.58 2.54 5.24
N ASP A 4 -7.55 3.71 5.88
CA ASP A 4 -7.14 4.94 5.20
C ASP A 4 -5.62 5.07 5.19
N LEU A 5 -5.08 5.45 4.03
CA LEU A 5 -3.66 5.61 3.79
C LEU A 5 -3.31 7.08 3.64
N TYR A 6 -2.29 7.49 4.38
CA TYR A 6 -1.79 8.85 4.43
C TYR A 6 -0.29 8.89 4.13
N VAL A 7 0.13 9.91 3.41
CA VAL A 7 1.54 10.23 3.21
C VAL A 7 1.89 11.44 4.07
N GLY A 8 2.95 11.29 4.87
CA GLY A 8 3.35 12.33 5.80
C GLY A 8 4.65 12.05 6.54
N PRO A 9 5.18 13.06 7.26
CA PRO A 9 6.37 12.92 8.08
C PRO A 9 6.16 11.93 9.22
N ALA A 10 7.24 11.50 9.89
CA ALA A 10 7.17 10.49 10.96
C ALA A 10 6.20 10.84 12.11
N ASN A 11 5.96 12.14 12.35
CA ASN A 11 4.97 12.65 13.30
C ASN A 11 3.59 12.93 12.64
N TRP A 12 3.16 12.07 11.71
CA TRP A 12 2.01 12.28 10.82
C TRP A 12 0.68 12.60 11.52
N ARG A 13 0.52 12.26 12.81
CA ARG A 13 -0.68 12.58 13.59
C ARG A 13 -0.85 14.08 13.87
N ASP A 14 0.26 14.81 14.01
CA ASP A 14 0.27 16.24 14.37
C ASP A 14 0.77 17.15 13.23
N GLY A 15 1.24 16.54 12.13
CA GLY A 15 1.81 17.24 10.97
C GLY A 15 0.89 17.28 9.75
N PRO A 16 1.23 18.09 8.73
CA PRO A 16 0.53 18.04 7.45
C PRO A 16 0.65 16.65 6.83
N ARG A 17 -0.49 16.11 6.40
CA ARG A 17 -0.63 14.77 5.81
C ARG A 17 -1.53 14.84 4.57
N ASP A 18 -1.19 14.06 3.57
CA ASP A 18 -2.00 13.90 2.36
C ASP A 18 -2.70 12.55 2.42
N HIS A 19 -4.03 12.53 2.36
CA HIS A 19 -4.78 11.28 2.16
C HIS A 19 -4.56 10.80 0.72
N VAL A 20 -4.05 9.58 0.55
CA VAL A 20 -3.67 9.05 -0.77
C VAL A 20 -4.59 7.93 -1.26
N GLY A 21 -5.43 7.38 -0.39
CA GLY A 21 -6.42 6.37 -0.73
C GLY A 21 -6.86 5.58 0.49
N SER A 22 -7.88 4.75 0.33
CA SER A 22 -8.34 3.80 1.35
C SER A 22 -8.25 2.38 0.82
N VAL A 23 -8.14 1.38 1.68
CA VAL A 23 -8.32 -0.04 1.33
C VAL A 23 -9.59 -0.55 1.98
N GLU A 24 -10.47 -1.13 1.16
CA GLU A 24 -11.74 -1.66 1.61
C GLU A 24 -11.63 -3.17 1.89
N VAL A 25 -12.51 -3.68 2.78
CA VAL A 25 -12.52 -5.11 3.16
C VAL A 25 -12.84 -6.03 1.96
N ASP A 26 -13.60 -5.54 0.98
CA ASP A 26 -13.91 -6.29 -0.24
C ASP A 26 -12.71 -6.45 -1.19
N GLU A 27 -11.62 -5.71 -0.97
CA GLU A 27 -10.35 -5.84 -1.69
C GLU A 27 -9.47 -6.97 -1.13
N LEU A 28 -9.75 -7.50 0.08
CA LEU A 28 -8.96 -8.57 0.71
C LEU A 28 -8.76 -9.83 -0.16
N PRO A 29 -9.74 -10.31 -0.96
CA PRO A 29 -9.51 -11.40 -1.89
C PRO A 29 -8.45 -11.07 -2.95
N ALA A 30 -8.33 -9.82 -3.38
CA ALA A 30 -7.30 -9.38 -4.31
C ALA A 30 -5.92 -9.36 -3.63
N PHE A 31 -5.83 -8.92 -2.37
CA PHE A 31 -4.61 -9.05 -1.56
C PHE A 31 -4.14 -10.50 -1.47
N SER A 32 -5.02 -11.43 -1.14
CA SER A 32 -4.67 -12.86 -1.02
C SER A 32 -4.13 -13.46 -2.32
N ARG A 33 -4.62 -13.02 -3.48
CA ARG A 33 -4.09 -13.44 -4.78
C ARG A 33 -2.72 -12.83 -5.04
N LEU A 34 -2.56 -11.54 -4.75
CA LEU A 34 -1.32 -10.81 -4.99
C LEU A 34 -0.16 -11.32 -4.13
N ILE A 35 -0.40 -11.62 -2.84
CA ILE A 35 0.59 -12.22 -1.92
C ILE A 35 1.11 -13.57 -2.45
N LYS A 36 0.30 -14.32 -3.20
CA LYS A 36 0.75 -15.60 -3.81
C LYS A 36 1.64 -15.41 -5.03
N ARG A 37 1.75 -14.20 -5.58
CA ARG A 37 2.57 -13.90 -6.78
C ARG A 37 4.00 -13.55 -6.46
N GLY A 38 4.30 -13.18 -5.21
CA GLY A 38 5.62 -12.83 -4.76
C GLY A 38 5.65 -12.62 -3.26
N ASP A 39 6.82 -12.74 -2.68
CA ASP A 39 7.06 -12.48 -1.26
C ASP A 39 7.07 -10.96 -1.03
N VAL A 40 5.88 -10.39 -0.88
CA VAL A 40 5.71 -8.94 -0.71
C VAL A 40 5.27 -8.67 0.72
N ASP A 41 6.24 -8.65 1.64
CA ASP A 41 6.07 -8.30 3.06
C ASP A 41 5.17 -7.07 3.25
N PHE A 42 5.30 -6.07 2.38
CA PHE A 42 4.47 -4.87 2.36
C PHE A 42 2.98 -5.19 2.16
N VAL A 43 2.63 -6.03 1.17
CA VAL A 43 1.24 -6.39 0.85
C VAL A 43 0.65 -7.25 1.96
N GLU A 44 1.44 -8.15 2.54
CA GLU A 44 1.02 -8.96 3.69
C GLU A 44 0.70 -8.07 4.90
N ARG A 45 1.61 -7.16 5.27
CA ARG A 45 1.38 -6.20 6.35
C ARG A 45 0.19 -5.28 6.08
N LEU A 46 0.06 -4.78 4.86
CA LEU A 46 -1.04 -3.90 4.48
C LEU A 46 -2.39 -4.64 4.46
N SER A 47 -2.40 -5.95 4.22
CA SER A 47 -3.62 -6.77 4.27
C SER A 47 -4.18 -6.93 5.69
N ASN A 48 -3.37 -6.65 6.72
CA ASN A 48 -3.85 -6.56 8.10
C ASN A 48 -4.51 -5.20 8.35
N LEU A 49 -5.76 -5.08 7.91
CA LEU A 49 -6.55 -3.84 8.01
C LEU A 49 -7.00 -3.48 9.44
N PHE A 50 -6.62 -4.27 10.45
CA PHE A 50 -7.07 -4.09 11.84
C PHE A 50 -6.06 -3.35 12.71
N ASP A 51 -4.84 -3.13 12.21
CA ASP A 51 -3.78 -2.47 12.94
C ASP A 51 -3.24 -1.28 12.14
N ASP A 52 -2.93 -0.18 12.84
CA ASP A 52 -2.18 0.92 12.25
C ASP A 52 -0.82 0.41 11.75
N GLN A 53 -0.45 0.77 10.53
CA GLN A 53 0.83 0.43 9.93
C GLN A 53 1.58 1.69 9.54
N ALA A 54 2.90 1.67 9.70
CA ALA A 54 3.78 2.68 9.16
C ALA A 54 4.84 2.01 8.28
N PHE A 55 5.13 2.65 7.16
CA PHE A 55 6.14 2.23 6.21
C PHE A 55 7.09 3.39 5.96
N ASP A 56 8.38 3.17 6.21
CA ASP A 56 9.41 4.13 5.90
C ASP A 56 9.72 4.19 4.39
N LEU A 57 10.57 5.14 3.99
CA LEU A 57 10.91 5.32 2.58
C LEU A 57 11.63 4.10 1.99
N GLY A 58 12.48 3.42 2.77
CA GLY A 58 13.20 2.23 2.30
C GLY A 58 12.27 1.01 2.15
N GLU A 59 11.23 0.90 2.97
CA GLU A 59 10.15 -0.06 2.79
C GLU A 59 9.30 0.26 1.55
N ILE A 60 8.99 1.54 1.31
CA ILE A 60 8.26 1.99 0.11
C ILE A 60 9.02 1.64 -1.17
N GLU A 61 10.33 1.94 -1.21
CA GLU A 61 11.18 1.64 -2.37
C GLU A 61 11.27 0.13 -2.64
N ARG A 62 11.49 -0.67 -1.60
CA ARG A 62 11.48 -2.14 -1.72
C ARG A 62 10.12 -2.68 -2.18
N ALA A 63 9.02 -2.11 -1.70
CA ALA A 63 7.68 -2.48 -2.13
C ALA A 63 7.45 -2.14 -3.62
N LEU A 64 7.90 -0.98 -4.09
CA LEU A 64 7.83 -0.61 -5.50
C LEU A 64 8.65 -1.57 -6.38
N ASP A 65 9.88 -1.90 -5.97
CA ASP A 65 10.73 -2.84 -6.70
C ASP A 65 10.10 -4.24 -6.82
N ALA A 66 9.36 -4.67 -5.79
CA ALA A 66 8.64 -5.94 -5.82
C ALA A 66 7.34 -5.89 -6.66
N LEU A 67 6.61 -4.78 -6.62
CA LEU A 67 5.29 -4.65 -7.26
C LEU A 67 5.35 -4.26 -8.74
N LEU A 68 6.30 -3.42 -9.16
CA LEU A 68 6.40 -2.96 -10.55
C LEU A 68 6.56 -4.10 -11.57
N PRO A 69 7.37 -5.15 -11.33
CA PRO A 69 7.47 -6.28 -12.25
C PRO A 69 6.14 -7.02 -12.48
N LEU A 70 5.24 -7.00 -11.49
CA LEU A 70 3.93 -7.66 -11.58
C LEU A 70 2.99 -6.99 -12.59
N LEU A 71 3.27 -5.76 -13.03
CA LEU A 71 2.49 -5.08 -14.09
C LEU A 71 2.48 -5.88 -15.40
N HIS A 72 3.56 -6.60 -15.68
CA HIS A 72 3.71 -7.43 -16.88
C HIS A 72 3.10 -8.82 -16.72
N ALA A 73 2.66 -9.21 -15.52
CA ALA A 73 2.06 -10.51 -15.27
C ALA A 73 0.60 -10.59 -15.74
N SER A 74 0.14 -11.80 -16.02
CA SER A 74 -1.27 -12.10 -16.26
C SER A 74 -2.01 -12.21 -14.93
N LEU A 75 -2.56 -11.08 -14.48
CA LEU A 75 -3.30 -10.95 -13.22
C LEU A 75 -4.81 -10.96 -13.44
N HIS A 76 -5.56 -11.38 -12.41
CA HIS A 76 -7.02 -11.20 -12.39
C HIS A 76 -7.38 -9.69 -12.45
N PRO A 77 -8.52 -9.29 -13.04
CA PRO A 77 -8.91 -7.87 -13.08
C PRO A 77 -8.83 -7.15 -11.73
N ASP A 78 -9.40 -7.72 -10.67
CA ASP A 78 -9.35 -7.10 -9.32
C ASP A 78 -7.92 -7.00 -8.77
N GLU A 79 -7.10 -8.02 -9.02
CA GLU A 79 -5.69 -8.05 -8.60
C GLU A 79 -4.88 -6.98 -9.33
N ARG A 80 -5.16 -6.76 -10.61
CA ARG A 80 -4.55 -5.68 -11.41
C ARG A 80 -4.99 -4.31 -10.92
N THR A 81 -6.26 -4.12 -10.60
CA THR A 81 -6.79 -2.86 -10.06
C THR A 81 -6.13 -2.55 -8.72
N LEU A 82 -6.06 -3.52 -7.81
CA LEU A 82 -5.38 -3.37 -6.53
C LEU A 82 -3.89 -3.04 -6.74
N LEU A 83 -3.19 -3.77 -7.61
CA LEU A 83 -1.79 -3.52 -7.91
C LEU A 83 -1.54 -2.08 -8.38
N HIS A 84 -2.34 -1.58 -9.32
CA HIS A 84 -2.22 -0.21 -9.80
C HIS A 84 -2.45 0.81 -8.68
N LYS A 85 -3.45 0.57 -7.83
CA LYS A 85 -3.76 1.41 -6.66
C LYS A 85 -2.58 1.47 -5.70
N LEU A 86 -2.02 0.31 -5.33
CA LEU A 86 -0.84 0.22 -4.46
C LEU A 86 0.37 0.95 -5.05
N ILE A 87 0.67 0.72 -6.33
CA ILE A 87 1.78 1.39 -7.01
C ILE A 87 1.57 2.90 -7.05
N ALA A 88 0.35 3.39 -7.31
CA ALA A 88 0.06 4.81 -7.32
C ALA A 88 0.31 5.47 -5.96
N MET A 89 -0.16 4.84 -4.87
CA MET A 89 0.05 5.35 -3.50
C MET A 89 1.53 5.34 -3.11
N LEU A 90 2.24 4.24 -3.37
CA LEU A 90 3.67 4.13 -3.11
C LEU A 90 4.50 5.10 -3.94
N SER A 91 4.16 5.28 -5.22
CA SER A 91 4.85 6.22 -6.10
C SER A 91 4.64 7.67 -5.65
N PHE A 92 3.45 8.00 -5.14
CA PHE A 92 3.19 9.31 -4.54
C PHE A 92 4.03 9.52 -3.28
N ALA A 93 4.05 8.54 -2.36
CA ALA A 93 4.87 8.58 -1.15
C ALA A 93 6.37 8.75 -1.46
N SER A 94 6.88 7.93 -2.37
CA SER A 94 8.27 8.00 -2.86
C SER A 94 8.58 9.37 -3.47
N ARG A 95 7.72 9.91 -4.34
CA ARG A 95 7.90 11.24 -4.94
C ARG A 95 7.90 12.37 -3.90
N ARG A 96 7.12 12.23 -2.83
CA ARG A 96 7.08 13.17 -1.70
C ARG A 96 8.25 12.98 -0.74
N GLN A 97 9.02 11.90 -0.87
CA GLN A 97 10.10 11.51 0.05
C GLN A 97 9.60 11.42 1.49
N GLN A 98 8.41 10.82 1.66
CA GLN A 98 7.71 10.70 2.92
C GLN A 98 7.21 9.26 3.13
N GLY A 99 7.02 8.89 4.40
CA GLY A 99 6.47 7.58 4.76
C GLY A 99 4.99 7.46 4.45
N LEU A 100 4.52 6.21 4.42
CA LEU A 100 3.12 5.84 4.22
C LEU A 100 2.58 5.30 5.54
N HIS A 101 1.42 5.79 5.96
CA HIS A 101 0.77 5.45 7.23
C HIS A 101 -0.63 4.95 6.94
N GLY A 102 -0.91 3.71 7.32
CA GLY A 102 -2.23 3.12 7.28
C GLY A 102 -2.92 3.25 8.63
N ILE A 103 -4.16 3.70 8.64
CA ILE A 103 -4.97 3.91 9.84
C ILE A 103 -6.20 3.03 9.75
N CYS A 104 -6.43 2.23 10.79
CA CYS A 104 -7.69 1.55 10.96
C CYS A 104 -8.70 2.53 11.61
N ASP A 105 -9.86 2.74 10.96
CA ASP A 105 -11.04 3.40 11.55
C ASP A 105 -11.96 2.38 12.26
#